data_AF-A0A535HP21-F1
#
_entry.id   AF-A0A535HP21-F1
#
_cell.length_a   1.000
_cell.length_b   1.000
_cell.length_c   1.000
_cell.angle_alpha   90.00
_cell.angle_beta   90.00
_cell.angle_gamma   90.00
#
_symmetry.space_group_name_H-M   'P 1'
#
loop_
_entity.id
_entity.type
_entity.pdbx_description
1 polymer ?
#
loop_
_entity_poly.entity_id
_entity_poly.type
_entity_poly.pdbx_seq_one_letter_code
_entity_poly.pdbx_strand_id
1 'polypeptide(L)' 'MLVNPPPDRCESCGRVTHAGSGFGIAAGDPGAWLPLEGPETNLTLDNGITVTRRGRGWVCRACGHTVPASREFAR' A
#
# COMPACT_ATOMS: atom_id res chain seq x y z
N MET A 1 3.12 -17.62 -2.56
CA MET A 1 2.99 -16.55 -3.57
C MET A 1 3.57 -15.29 -2.96
N LEU A 2 4.75 -14.84 -3.40
CA LEU A 2 5.29 -13.55 -2.98
C LEU A 2 4.51 -12.45 -3.71
N VAL A 3 3.79 -11.62 -2.96
CA VAL A 3 3.29 -10.33 -3.43
C VAL A 3 4.46 -9.37 -3.31
N ASN A 4 4.79 -8.62 -4.36
CA ASN A 4 5.85 -7.61 -4.25
C ASN A 4 5.52 -6.64 -3.10
N PRO A 5 6.52 -6.21 -2.32
CA PRO A 5 6.30 -5.28 -1.23
C PRO A 5 5.64 -3.99 -1.75
N PRO A 6 4.84 -3.31 -0.91
CA PRO A 6 4.24 -2.06 -1.33
C PRO A 6 5.35 -1.00 -1.55
N PRO A 7 5.10 0.01 -2.40
CA PRO A 7 6.04 1.10 -2.59
C PRO A 7 6.26 1.89 -1.29
N ASP A 8 7.46 2.46 -1.12
CA ASP A 8 7.84 3.23 0.07
C ASP A 8 7.03 4.52 0.27
N ARG A 9 6.32 4.97 -0.77
CA ARG A 9 5.51 6.19 -0.75
C ARG A 9 4.26 6.02 -1.59
N CYS A 10 3.14 6.52 -1.09
CA CYS A 10 1.93 6.71 -1.87
C CYS A 10 2.09 7.94 -2.78
N GLU A 11 2.04 7.75 -4.09
CA GLU A 11 2.11 8.84 -5.08
C GLU A 11 0.90 9.79 -5.03
N SER A 12 -0.26 9.31 -4.56
CA SER A 12 -1.49 10.09 -4.51
C SER A 12 -1.53 11.09 -3.34
N CYS A 13 -1.21 10.64 -2.12
CA CYS A 13 -1.26 11.49 -0.92
C CYS A 13 0.10 11.83 -0.33
N GLY A 14 1.18 11.26 -0.88
CA GLY A 14 2.54 11.49 -0.43
C GLY A 14 2.95 10.74 0.85
N ARG A 15 2.06 9.93 1.46
CA ARG A 15 2.34 9.20 2.70
C ARG A 15 3.47 8.19 2.52
N VAL A 16 4.44 8.20 3.45
CA VAL A 16 5.63 7.34 3.43
C VAL A 16 5.42 6.13 4.34
N THR A 17 5.72 4.95 3.82
CA THR A 17 5.35 3.65 4.40
C THR A 17 6.58 2.87 4.88
N HIS A 18 7.72 3.12 4.24
CA HIS A 18 9.03 2.69 4.67
C HIS A 18 9.96 3.91 4.72
N ALA A 19 10.67 4.07 5.83
CA ALA A 19 11.92 4.83 5.81
C ALA A 19 12.85 4.00 4.91
N GLY A 20 13.00 4.38 3.64
CA GLY A 20 13.99 3.74 2.78
C GLY A 20 15.32 3.68 3.52
N SER A 21 16.10 2.62 3.33
CA SER A 21 17.47 2.49 3.83
C SER A 21 18.39 3.45 3.08
N GLY A 22 18.16 4.75 3.28
CA GLY A 22 18.80 5.86 2.62
C GLY A 22 18.60 7.10 3.49
N PHE A 23 19.67 7.49 4.17
CA PHE A 23 19.89 8.74 4.91
C PHE A 23 18.74 9.76 4.85
N GLY A 24 17.79 9.64 5.76
CA GLY A 24 16.66 10.56 5.87
C GLY A 24 15.62 10.03 6.83
N ILE A 25 15.66 10.50 8.08
CA ILE A 25 14.71 10.21 9.15
C ILE A 25 13.31 10.73 8.81
N ALA A 26 12.58 10.02 7.96
CA ALA A 26 11.13 9.99 8.01
C ALA A 26 10.79 8.64 8.64
N ALA A 27 10.27 8.62 9.87
CA ALA A 27 9.71 7.40 10.44
C ALA A 27 8.54 6.98 9.54
N GLY A 28 8.79 6.08 8.59
CA GLY A 28 7.76 5.52 7.74
C GLY A 28 6.70 4.86 8.61
N ASP A 29 5.43 5.00 8.22
CA ASP A 29 4.32 4.34 8.90
C ASP A 29 4.18 2.93 8.33
N PRO A 30 4.68 1.87 9.00
CA PRO A 30 4.64 0.50 8.47
C PRO A 30 3.19 0.02 8.28
N GLY A 31 2.21 0.71 8.87
CA GLY A 31 0.79 0.45 8.69
C GLY A 31 0.18 1.10 7.44
N ALA A 32 0.86 1.97 6.70
CA ALA A 32 0.21 2.83 5.70
C ALA A 32 -0.38 2.12 4.47
N TRP A 33 -0.07 0.84 4.25
CA TRP A 33 -0.66 0.02 3.18
C TRP A 33 -1.44 -1.18 3.75
N LEU A 34 -2.64 -1.42 3.21
CA LEU A 34 -3.43 -2.61 3.46
C LEU A 34 -3.27 -3.59 2.29
N PRO A 35 -3.06 -4.89 2.55
CA PRO A 35 -2.97 -5.89 1.50
C PRO A 35 -4.35 -6.15 0.86
N LEU A 36 -4.35 -6.37 -0.45
CA LEU A 36 -5.47 -6.90 -1.21
C LEU A 36 -5.16 -8.33 -1.63
N GLU A 37 -5.95 -9.28 -1.13
CA GLU A 37 -5.65 -10.71 -1.26
C GLU A 37 -6.76 -11.52 -1.96
N GLY A 38 -7.54 -10.93 -2.86
CA GLY A 38 -8.62 -11.70 -3.47
C GLY A 38 -9.51 -10.99 -4.49
N PRO A 39 -10.57 -11.69 -4.95
CA PRO A 39 -11.51 -11.14 -5.91
C PRO A 39 -12.28 -9.94 -5.36
N GLU A 40 -12.47 -9.87 -4.04
CA GLU A 40 -13.10 -8.75 -3.35
C GLU A 40 -12.54 -8.65 -1.92
N THR A 41 -12.16 -7.45 -1.49
CA THR A 41 -11.66 -7.17 -0.15
C THR A 41 -12.28 -5.86 0.32
N ASN A 42 -12.91 -5.91 1.50
CA ASN A 42 -13.42 -4.73 2.18
C ASN A 42 -12.35 -4.21 3.14
N LEU A 43 -12.00 -2.94 2.97
CA LEU A 43 -10.94 -2.29 3.72
C LEU A 43 -11.48 -1.02 4.35
N THR A 44 -11.20 -0.83 5.64
CA THR A 44 -11.51 0.43 6.33
C THR A 44 -10.28 1.32 6.30
N LEU A 45 -10.42 2.51 5.72
CA LEU A 45 -9.41 3.55 5.70
C LEU A 45 -9.33 4.26 7.05
N ASP A 46 -8.26 5.01 7.31
CA ASP A 46 -8.06 5.71 8.59
C ASP A 46 -9.11 6.81 8.83
N ASN A 47 -9.75 7.30 7.77
CA ASN A 47 -10.86 8.26 7.86
C ASN A 47 -12.22 7.59 8.15
N GLY A 48 -12.25 6.28 8.41
CA GLY A 48 -13.46 5.52 8.70
C GLY A 48 -14.26 5.10 7.45
N ILE A 49 -13.82 5.48 6.25
CA ILE A 49 -14.49 5.06 5.01
C ILE A 49 -14.14 3.61 4.73
N THR A 50 -15.16 2.79 4.48
CA THR A 50 -14.97 1.43 3.97
C THR A 50 -14.96 1.46 2.45
N VAL A 51 -13.90 0.93 1.84
CA VAL A 51 -13.78 0.76 0.39
C VAL A 51 -13.72 -0.71 0.04
N THR A 52 -14.46 -1.09 -0.99
CA THR A 52 -14.37 -2.42 -1.59
C THR A 52 -13.42 -2.36 -2.79
N ARG A 53 -12.44 -3.26 -2.82
CA ARG A 53 -11.46 -3.36 -3.89
C ARG A 53 -11.33 -4.80 -4.35
N ARG A 54 -11.05 -4.96 -5.64
CA ARG A 54 -10.94 -6.25 -6.30
C ARG A 54 -9.51 -6.43 -6.83
N GLY A 55 -8.98 -7.64 -6.73
CA GLY A 55 -7.67 -8.00 -7.25
C GLY A 55 -6.59 -8.13 -6.17
N ARG A 56 -5.34 -8.18 -6.63
CA ARG A 56 -4.16 -8.33 -5.76
C ARG A 56 -3.29 -7.08 -5.83
N GLY A 57 -2.88 -6.59 -4.67
CA GLY A 57 -2.16 -5.32 -4.56
C GLY A 57 -2.17 -4.75 -3.16
N TRP A 58 -2.02 -3.43 -3.07
CA TRP A 58 -1.97 -2.69 -1.83
C TRP A 58 -2.85 -1.45 -1.92
N VAL A 59 -3.50 -1.09 -0.81
CA VAL A 59 -4.34 0.11 -0.69
C VAL A 59 -3.79 1.02 0.38
N CYS A 60 -3.59 2.29 0.06
CA CYS A 60 -3.14 3.28 1.03
C CYS A 60 -4.25 3.53 2.04
N ARG A 61 -3.97 3.34 3.34
CA ARG A 61 -4.94 3.58 4.42
C ARG A 61 -5.43 5.02 4.52
N ALA A 62 -4.59 5.97 4.10
CA ALA A 62 -4.86 7.39 4.27
C ALA A 62 -5.80 7.93 3.19
N CYS A 63 -5.62 7.52 1.92
CA CYS A 63 -6.37 8.07 0.79
C CYS A 63 -7.14 7.04 -0.03
N GLY A 64 -6.95 5.73 0.21
CA GLY A 64 -7.59 4.68 -0.55
C GLY A 64 -7.03 4.46 -1.96
N HIS A 65 -5.88 5.07 -2.30
CA HIS A 65 -5.16 4.83 -3.55
C HIS A 65 -4.70 3.39 -3.61
N THR A 66 -4.91 2.73 -4.77
CA THR A 66 -4.58 1.32 -4.95
C THR A 66 -3.38 1.20 -5.87
N VAL A 67 -2.39 0.40 -5.47
CA VAL A 67 -1.29 -0.03 -6.33
C VAL A 67 -1.41 -1.54 -6.57
N PRO A 68 -1.39 -1.99 -7.84
CA PRO A 68 -1.45 -3.41 -8.15
C PRO A 68 -0.18 -4.11 -7.64
N ALA A 69 -0.31 -5.38 -7.28
CA ALA A 69 0.83 -6.24 -7.05
C ALA A 69 1.47 -6.57 -8.41
N SER A 70 2.27 -5.65 -8.95
CA SER A 70 3.04 -5.88 -10.17
C SER A 70 3.95 -7.09 -9.98
N ARG A 71 4.04 -7.98 -10.98
CA ARG A 71 4.95 -9.15 -10.98
C ARG A 71 6.38 -8.81 -11.46
N GLU A 72 6.61 -7.57 -11.85
CA GLU A 72 7.81 -7.11 -12.55
C GLU A 72 8.90 -6.65 -11.58
N PHE A 73 9.38 -7.57 -10.74
CA PHE A 73 10.73 -7.51 -10.15
C PHE A 73 11.27 -8.94 -10.04
N ALA A 74 11.40 -9.59 -11.19
CA ALA A 74 12.22 -10.78 -11.36
C ALA A 74 13.10 -10.53 -12.58
N ARG A 75 14.21 -9.82 -12.38
CA ARG A 75 15.29 -9.75 -13.37
C ARG A 75 16.59 -10.17 -12.69
#